data_AF-A0A8X7SVI7-F1
#
_entry.id   AF-A0A8X7SVI7-F1
#
_cell.length_a   1.000
_cell.length_b   1.000
_cell.length_c   1.000
_cell.angle_alpha   90.00
_cell.angle_beta   90.00
_cell.angle_gamma   90.00
#
_symmetry.space_group_name_H-M   'P 1'
#
loop_
_entity.id
_entity.type
_entity.pdbx_description
1 polymer ?
#
loop_
_entity_poly.entity_id
_entity_poly.type
_entity_poly.pdbx_seq_one_letter_code
_entity_poly.pdbx_strand_id
1 'polypeptide(L)'
;MLQPRFLLFLPLLLLLLAIVANSVPVTDLTGPSYAALPQASANLVFRNTPGTPPIASQELLDTFRARYGVVRDLADRAREGGFNLEEREALLHFLEAADARAVGALEAINRERVRAGLTAFSLQDLTTHLRLP
;
A
#
# COMPACT_ATOMS: atom_id res chain seq x y z
N MET A 1 32.35 -37.32 23.48
CA MET A 1 33.09 -36.05 23.28
C MET A 1 32.19 -35.10 22.52
N LEU A 2 31.46 -34.22 23.23
CA LEU A 2 30.54 -33.24 22.63
C LEU A 2 31.35 -32.13 21.95
N GLN A 3 31.06 -31.87 20.68
CA GLN A 3 31.79 -30.89 19.87
C GLN A 3 31.44 -29.44 20.30
N PRO A 4 32.43 -28.53 20.43
CA PRO A 4 32.25 -27.17 20.96
C PRO A 4 31.53 -26.20 20.00
N ARG A 5 31.03 -26.69 18.86
CA ARG A 5 30.37 -25.88 17.81
C ARG A 5 28.90 -25.60 18.10
N PHE A 6 28.27 -26.38 18.99
CA PHE A 6 26.86 -26.21 19.35
C PHE A 6 26.58 -24.99 20.26
N LEU A 7 27.61 -24.44 20.92
CA LEU A 7 27.46 -23.26 21.78
C LEU A 7 27.27 -21.95 21.00
N LEU A 8 27.61 -21.94 19.70
CA LEU A 8 27.48 -20.74 18.85
C LEU A 8 26.06 -20.53 18.31
N PHE A 9 25.23 -21.58 18.26
CA PHE A 9 23.86 -21.49 17.77
C PHE A 9 22.82 -21.20 18.87
N LEU A 10 23.21 -21.38 20.13
CA LEU A 10 22.35 -21.12 21.29
C LEU A 10 21.88 -19.65 21.40
N PRO A 11 22.72 -18.61 21.24
CA PRO A 11 22.24 -17.23 21.36
C PRO A 11 21.31 -16.84 20.20
N LEU A 12 21.48 -17.42 19.02
CA LEU A 12 20.65 -17.13 17.85
C LEU A 12 19.23 -17.68 18.01
N LEU A 13 19.11 -18.87 18.62
CA LEU A 13 17.83 -19.53 18.87
C LEU A 13 17.06 -18.84 20.00
N LEU A 14 17.76 -18.31 21.00
CA LEU A 14 17.17 -17.47 22.05
C LEU A 14 16.66 -16.13 21.52
N LEU A 15 17.38 -15.51 20.56
CA LEU A 15 16.95 -14.26 19.92
C LEU A 15 15.64 -14.43 19.13
N LEU A 16 15.51 -15.53 18.39
CA LEU A 16 14.28 -15.86 17.66
C LEU A 16 13.09 -16.10 18.60
N LEU A 17 13.31 -16.75 19.75
CA LEU A 17 12.26 -16.97 20.76
C LEU A 17 11.80 -15.66 21.41
N ALA A 18 12.71 -14.71 21.65
CA ALA A 18 12.36 -13.40 22.21
C ALA A 18 11.50 -12.53 21.25
N ILE A 19 11.73 -12.65 19.93
CA ILE A 19 10.96 -11.90 18.92
C ILE A 19 9.53 -12.45 18.80
N VAL A 20 9.34 -13.77 18.91
CA VAL A 20 8.02 -14.40 18.87
C VAL A 20 7.24 -14.18 20.18
N ALA A 21 7.92 -14.11 21.32
CA ALA A 21 7.27 -13.81 22.60
C ALA A 21 6.81 -12.34 22.71
N ASN A 22 7.45 -11.40 22.02
CA ASN A 22 7.10 -9.98 22.04
C ASN A 22 6.00 -9.56 21.05
N SER A 23 5.44 -10.50 20.27
CA SER A 23 4.38 -10.19 19.29
C SER A 23 2.95 -10.52 19.76
N VAL A 24 2.74 -10.77 21.05
CA VAL A 24 1.38 -10.94 21.61
C VAL A 24 1.06 -9.71 22.48
N PRO A 25 0.03 -8.91 22.16
CA PRO A 25 -0.44 -7.89 23.09
C PRO A 25 -1.06 -8.61 24.30
N VAL A 26 -0.42 -8.48 25.45
CA VAL A 26 -0.97 -8.89 26.74
C VAL A 26 -2.18 -8.00 27.02
N THR A 27 -3.38 -8.55 26.88
CA THR A 27 -4.61 -7.97 27.43
C THR A 27 -4.55 -8.05 28.95
N ASP A 28 -4.04 -7.00 29.58
CA ASP A 28 -4.19 -6.78 31.02
C ASP A 28 -5.64 -6.38 31.32
N LEU A 29 -6.39 -7.38 31.79
CA LEU A 29 -7.77 -7.28 32.29
C LEU A 29 -7.76 -7.07 33.82
N THR A 30 -7.32 -5.92 34.33
CA THR A 30 -7.56 -5.53 35.74
C THR A 30 -7.35 -4.02 36.00
N GLY A 31 -8.39 -3.21 35.79
CA GLY A 31 -8.67 -2.00 36.59
C GLY A 31 -8.06 -0.65 36.13
N PRO A 32 -8.71 0.48 36.44
CA PRO A 32 -8.85 1.60 35.49
C PRO A 32 -7.89 2.77 35.73
N SER A 33 -7.46 3.41 34.64
CA SER A 33 -7.25 4.86 34.57
C SER A 33 -7.13 5.28 33.10
N TYR A 34 -8.25 5.74 32.54
CA TYR A 34 -8.23 6.70 31.43
C TYR A 34 -7.59 7.99 31.96
N ALA A 35 -6.28 8.02 32.05
CA ALA A 35 -5.51 9.20 32.38
C ALA A 35 -4.24 9.19 31.52
N ALA A 36 -4.10 10.24 30.73
CA ALA A 36 -2.98 10.53 29.83
C ALA A 36 -2.94 9.77 28.50
N LEU A 37 -3.95 10.00 27.65
CA LEU A 37 -3.61 10.35 26.26
C LEU A 37 -2.72 11.60 26.34
N PRO A 38 -1.47 11.60 25.83
CA PRO A 38 -0.94 12.85 25.31
C PRO A 38 -1.83 13.17 24.11
N GLN A 39 -2.83 14.02 24.33
CA GLN A 39 -3.36 14.86 23.27
C GLN A 39 -2.21 15.76 22.80
N ALA A 40 -1.26 15.19 22.07
CA ALA A 40 -0.38 15.94 21.16
C ALA A 40 -1.18 16.18 19.86
N SER A 41 -2.38 16.74 20.02
CA SER A 41 -3.04 17.47 18.96
C SER A 41 -2.50 18.89 19.02
N ALA A 42 -2.06 19.39 17.86
CA ALA A 42 -1.57 20.76 17.64
C ALA A 42 -0.11 21.04 18.04
N ASN A 43 0.83 20.81 17.10
CA ASN A 43 1.66 21.91 16.54
C ASN A 43 2.77 21.43 15.58
N LEU A 44 2.39 20.64 14.57
CA LEU A 44 2.97 20.79 13.23
C LEU A 44 1.75 20.90 12.30
N VAL A 45 0.93 21.95 12.39
CA VAL A 45 1.14 23.18 11.61
C VAL A 45 1.97 22.90 10.36
N PHE A 46 1.47 22.04 9.47
CA PHE A 46 1.64 22.26 8.04
C PHE A 46 0.74 23.46 7.66
N ARG A 47 1.12 24.65 8.15
CA ARG A 47 0.67 25.91 7.55
C ARG A 47 1.33 25.96 6.18
N ASN A 48 0.49 25.94 5.15
CA ASN A 48 0.71 26.51 3.84
C ASN A 48 2.00 26.13 3.10
N THR A 49 1.87 25.16 2.20
CA THR A 49 2.23 25.43 0.80
C THR A 49 1.09 24.93 -0.10
N PRO A 50 0.38 25.81 -0.83
CA PRO A 50 -0.34 25.39 -2.02
C PRO A 50 0.74 24.98 -3.02
N GLY A 51 1.04 23.67 -3.08
CA GLY A 51 2.14 23.15 -3.90
C GLY A 51 2.95 22.02 -3.27
N THR A 52 2.46 21.29 -2.26
CA THR A 52 3.17 20.11 -1.75
C THR A 52 3.41 19.12 -2.92
N PRO A 53 4.68 18.90 -3.33
CA PRO A 53 5.00 18.13 -4.52
C PRO A 53 4.72 16.64 -4.31
N PRO A 54 4.56 15.88 -5.40
CA PRO A 54 4.22 14.47 -5.34
C PRO A 54 5.34 13.71 -4.62
N ILE A 55 4.93 12.79 -3.76
CA ILE A 55 5.85 12.00 -2.95
C ILE A 55 6.32 10.75 -3.70
N ALA A 56 5.58 10.36 -4.74
CA ALA A 56 6.00 9.31 -5.65
C ALA A 56 6.78 9.91 -6.81
N SER A 57 7.77 9.17 -7.29
CA SER A 57 8.51 9.54 -8.50
C SER A 57 7.55 9.77 -9.68
N GLN A 58 7.86 10.78 -10.50
CA GLN A 58 7.07 11.11 -11.69
C GLN A 58 6.90 9.88 -12.61
N GLU A 59 7.95 9.05 -12.70
CA GLU A 59 7.93 7.77 -13.41
C GLU A 59 6.83 6.82 -12.94
N LEU A 60 6.63 6.69 -11.62
CA LEU A 60 5.55 5.86 -11.07
C LEU A 60 4.17 6.43 -11.36
N LEU A 61 4.02 7.76 -11.29
CA LEU A 61 2.77 8.43 -11.63
C LEU A 61 2.43 8.26 -13.11
N ASP A 62 3.42 8.39 -14.00
CA ASP A 62 3.26 8.19 -15.44
C ASP A 62 2.95 6.72 -15.75
N THR A 63 3.60 5.79 -15.05
CA THR A 63 3.32 4.34 -15.15
C THR A 63 1.89 4.03 -14.73
N PHE A 64 1.42 4.59 -13.61
CA PHE A 64 0.05 4.43 -13.17
C PHE A 64 -0.94 5.01 -14.18
N ARG A 65 -0.70 6.24 -14.68
CA ARG A 65 -1.53 6.88 -15.70
C ARG A 65 -1.65 6.03 -16.97
N ALA A 66 -0.53 5.50 -17.46
CA ALA A 66 -0.52 4.66 -18.66
C ALA A 66 -1.34 3.37 -18.45
N ARG A 67 -1.16 2.71 -17.30
CA ARG A 67 -1.88 1.46 -16.99
C ARG A 67 -3.37 1.67 -16.74
N TYR A 68 -3.72 2.72 -15.99
CA TYR A 68 -5.10 3.09 -15.74
C TYR A 68 -5.84 3.50 -17.02
N GLY A 69 -5.15 4.17 -17.96
CA GLY A 69 -5.70 4.48 -19.28
C GLY A 69 -6.10 3.22 -20.06
N VAL A 70 -5.28 2.16 -20.01
CA VAL A 70 -5.62 0.86 -20.64
C VAL A 70 -6.87 0.24 -20.02
N VAL A 71 -6.99 0.27 -18.69
CA VAL A 71 -8.19 -0.26 -18.00
C VAL A 71 -9.45 0.49 -18.45
N ARG A 72 -9.38 1.82 -18.49
CA ARG A 72 -10.51 2.65 -18.92
C ARG A 72 -10.88 2.38 -20.37
N ASP A 73 -9.91 2.35 -21.28
CA ASP A 73 -10.17 2.12 -22.71
C ASP A 73 -10.78 0.72 -22.95
N LEU A 74 -10.33 -0.30 -22.22
CA LEU A 74 -10.93 -1.64 -22.28
C LEU A 74 -12.34 -1.66 -21.68
N ALA A 75 -12.57 -0.95 -20.58
CA ALA A 75 -13.89 -0.85 -19.96
C ALA A 75 -14.90 -0.11 -20.85
N ASP A 76 -14.46 0.96 -21.53
CA ASP A 76 -15.29 1.72 -22.46
C ASP A 76 -15.65 0.88 -23.68
N ARG A 77 -14.67 0.16 -24.26
CA ARG A 77 -14.96 -0.83 -25.31
C ARG A 77 -15.96 -1.87 -24.83
N ALA A 78 -15.78 -2.43 -23.63
CA ALA A 78 -16.71 -3.41 -23.07
C ALA A 78 -18.14 -2.86 -22.93
N ARG A 79 -18.31 -1.55 -22.71
CA ARG A 79 -19.61 -0.86 -22.64
C ARG A 79 -20.23 -0.61 -24.02
N GLU A 80 -19.42 -0.34 -25.04
CA GLU A 80 -19.88 -0.13 -26.43
C GLU A 80 -20.58 -1.38 -27.00
N GLY A 81 -20.26 -2.57 -26.46
CA GLY A 81 -20.92 -3.83 -26.81
C GLY A 81 -20.53 -4.35 -28.20
N GLY A 82 -21.30 -5.30 -28.72
CA GLY A 82 -21.05 -5.90 -30.05
C GLY A 82 -20.08 -7.07 -30.08
N PHE A 83 -19.60 -7.54 -28.93
CA PHE A 83 -18.75 -8.72 -28.82
C PHE A 83 -19.55 -10.02 -28.78
N ASN A 84 -19.05 -11.05 -29.44
CA ASN A 84 -19.50 -12.42 -29.21
C ASN A 84 -19.02 -12.94 -27.83
N LEU A 85 -19.44 -14.14 -27.43
CA LEU A 85 -19.13 -14.70 -26.11
C LEU A 85 -17.62 -14.88 -25.88
N GLU A 86 -16.90 -15.41 -26.87
CA GLU A 86 -15.46 -15.66 -26.80
C GLU A 86 -14.67 -14.34 -26.72
N GLU A 87 -15.07 -13.35 -27.52
CA GLU A 87 -14.50 -12.00 -27.48
C GLU A 87 -14.75 -11.31 -26.14
N ARG A 88 -15.93 -11.53 -25.54
CA ARG A 88 -16.26 -10.97 -24.23
C ARG A 88 -15.45 -11.62 -23.12
N GLU A 89 -15.28 -12.93 -23.13
CA GLU A 89 -14.43 -13.65 -22.17
C GLU A 89 -12.96 -13.20 -22.29
N ALA A 90 -12.44 -13.10 -23.51
CA ALA A 90 -11.10 -12.57 -23.74
C ALA A 90 -10.96 -11.13 -23.22
N LEU A 91 -11.95 -10.26 -23.51
CA LEU A 91 -11.94 -8.87 -23.06
C LEU A 91 -11.96 -8.75 -21.53
N LEU A 92 -12.75 -9.57 -20.83
CA LEU A 92 -12.77 -9.62 -19.37
C LEU A 92 -11.39 -10.03 -18.82
N HIS A 93 -10.77 -11.05 -19.42
CA HIS A 93 -9.45 -11.52 -19.00
C HIS A 93 -8.36 -10.45 -19.20
N PHE A 94 -8.45 -9.66 -20.29
CA PHE A 94 -7.57 -8.52 -20.52
C PHE A 94 -7.82 -7.38 -19.53
N LEU A 95 -9.09 -7.12 -19.20
CA LEU A 95 -9.47 -6.09 -18.24
C LEU A 95 -8.95 -6.42 -16.84
N GLU A 96 -9.12 -7.65 -16.36
CA GLU A 96 -8.58 -8.11 -15.07
C GLU A 96 -7.06 -7.98 -15.02
N ALA A 97 -6.36 -8.38 -16.09
CA ALA A 97 -4.92 -8.27 -16.17
C ALA A 97 -4.43 -6.81 -16.24
N ALA A 98 -5.21 -5.91 -16.83
CA ALA A 98 -4.92 -4.48 -16.88
C ALA A 98 -5.16 -3.83 -15.51
N ASP A 99 -6.24 -4.20 -14.83
CA ASP A 99 -6.61 -3.68 -13.51
C ASP A 99 -5.57 -4.08 -12.47
N ALA A 100 -5.18 -5.36 -12.42
CA ALA A 100 -4.11 -5.84 -11.56
C ALA A 100 -2.79 -5.08 -11.76
N ARG A 101 -2.46 -4.72 -13.02
CA ARG A 101 -1.28 -3.91 -13.34
C ARG A 101 -1.41 -2.48 -12.83
N ALA A 102 -2.58 -1.86 -12.94
CA ALA A 102 -2.84 -0.51 -12.43
C ALA A 102 -2.80 -0.47 -10.90
N VAL A 103 -3.43 -1.43 -10.23
CA VAL A 103 -3.38 -1.61 -8.77
C VAL A 103 -1.93 -1.79 -8.29
N GLY A 104 -1.14 -2.64 -8.95
CA GLY A 104 0.27 -2.81 -8.60
C GLY A 104 1.11 -1.53 -8.74
N ALA A 105 0.75 -0.63 -9.67
CA ALA A 105 1.40 0.67 -9.80
C ALA A 105 0.96 1.64 -8.68
N LEU A 106 -0.32 1.63 -8.30
CA LEU A 106 -0.82 2.37 -7.14
C LEU A 106 -0.14 1.91 -5.84
N GLU A 107 0.05 0.61 -5.66
CA GLU A 107 0.77 0.08 -4.50
C GLU A 107 2.23 0.55 -4.47
N ALA A 108 2.90 0.62 -5.62
CA ALA A 108 4.27 1.14 -5.71
C ALA A 108 4.34 2.61 -5.28
N ILE A 109 3.42 3.43 -5.76
CA ILE A 109 3.24 4.83 -5.34
C ILE A 109 3.03 4.90 -3.83
N ASN A 110 2.12 4.08 -3.29
CA ASN A 110 1.80 4.09 -1.87
C ASN A 110 2.96 3.62 -0.99
N ARG A 111 3.78 2.67 -1.45
CA ARG A 111 5.01 2.29 -0.74
C ARG A 111 6.00 3.43 -0.63
N GLU A 112 6.19 4.22 -1.70
CA GLU A 112 7.05 5.42 -1.64
C GLU A 112 6.47 6.46 -0.69
N ARG A 113 5.15 6.66 -0.73
CA ARG A 113 4.46 7.60 0.17
C ARG A 113 4.61 7.26 1.64
N VAL A 114 4.35 6.00 2.01
CA VAL A 114 4.46 5.55 3.38
C VAL A 114 5.91 5.62 3.87
N ARG A 115 6.90 5.28 3.02
CA ARG A 115 8.33 5.44 3.34
C ARG A 115 8.73 6.89 3.62
N ALA A 116 8.07 7.84 2.95
CA ALA A 116 8.26 9.27 3.18
C ALA A 116 7.43 9.82 4.36
N GLY A 117 6.75 8.97 5.13
CA GLY A 117 5.92 9.36 6.28
C GLY A 117 4.57 9.98 5.88
N LEU A 118 4.11 9.73 4.66
CA LEU A 118 2.92 10.36 4.09
C LEU A 118 1.81 9.33 3.92
N THR A 119 0.57 9.82 3.96
CA THR A 119 -0.61 8.96 3.86
C THR A 119 -0.70 8.32 2.48
N ALA A 120 -1.07 7.05 2.43
CA ALA A 120 -1.33 6.33 1.18
C ALA A 120 -2.50 6.99 0.43
N PHE A 121 -2.43 7.01 -0.90
CA PHE A 121 -3.56 7.38 -1.73
C PHE A 121 -4.54 6.23 -1.86
N SER A 122 -5.84 6.53 -1.80
CA SER A 122 -6.84 5.66 -2.42
C SER A 122 -6.77 5.79 -3.95
N LEU A 123 -7.41 4.85 -4.66
CA LEU A 123 -7.53 4.94 -6.12
C LEU A 123 -8.20 6.25 -6.53
N GLN A 124 -9.27 6.64 -5.85
CA GLN A 124 -10.02 7.87 -6.11
C GLN A 124 -9.20 9.13 -5.83
N ASP A 125 -8.40 9.13 -4.76
CA ASP A 125 -7.52 10.27 -4.45
C ASP A 125 -6.46 10.44 -5.54
N LEU A 126 -5.87 9.34 -6.01
CA LEU A 126 -4.83 9.39 -7.03
C LEU A 126 -5.38 9.81 -8.39
N THR A 127 -6.54 9.30 -8.81
CA THR A 127 -7.17 9.71 -10.07
C THR A 127 -7.58 11.19 -10.03
N THR A 128 -8.13 11.65 -8.91
CA THR A 128 -8.46 13.07 -8.69
C THR A 128 -7.19 13.95 -8.74
N HIS A 129 -6.12 13.52 -8.06
CA HIS A 129 -4.86 14.24 -8.03
C HIS A 129 -4.21 14.35 -9.42
N LEU A 130 -4.28 13.26 -10.20
CA LEU A 130 -3.72 13.19 -11.55
C LEU A 130 -4.65 13.75 -12.63
N ARG A 131 -5.85 14.22 -12.26
CA ARG A 131 -6.91 14.70 -13.15
C ARG A 131 -7.25 13.68 -14.24
N LEU A 132 -7.35 12.42 -13.84
CA LEU A 132 -7.77 11.34 -14.72
C LEU A 132 -9.30 11.32 -14.80
N PRO A 133 -9.86 11.08 -16.01
CA PRO A 133 -11.29 10.97 -16.22
C PRO A 133 -11.89 9.71 -15.58
#